data_AF-A0A4R2CN49-F1
#
_entry.id   AF-A0A4R2CN49-F1
#
_cell.length_a   1.000
_cell.length_b   1.000
_cell.length_c   1.000
_cell.angle_alpha   90.00
_cell.angle_beta   90.00
_cell.angle_gamma   90.00
#
_symmetry.space_group_name_H-M   'P 1'
#
loop_
_entity.id
_entity.type
_entity.pdbx_description
1 polymer ?
#
loop_
_entity_poly.entity_id
_entity_poly.type
_entity_poly.pdbx_seq_one_letter_code
_entity_poly.pdbx_strand_id
1 'polypeptide(L)' 'MKILSLRPVPPGGNTVARFDLETDDGMRIRDLKLVEGQGGWRVYGPKHHGQSIVTFPPVVVDRIALEALRHVRTAT' A
#
# COMPACT_ATOMS: atom_id res chain seq x y z
N MET A 1 2.38 -12.08 -4.28
CA MET A 1 2.18 -10.68 -4.74
C MET A 1 3.52 -9.97 -4.76
N LYS A 2 3.72 -8.99 -5.65
CA LYS A 2 4.99 -8.30 -5.89
C LYS A 2 4.82 -6.78 -5.87
N ILE A 3 5.66 -6.07 -5.12
CA ILE A 3 5.74 -4.60 -5.19
C ILE A 3 6.50 -4.23 -6.45
N LEU A 4 5.87 -3.46 -7.34
CA LEU A 4 6.44 -3.06 -8.62
C LEU A 4 7.24 -1.76 -8.53
N SER A 5 6.79 -0.84 -7.66
CA SER A 5 7.47 0.42 -7.38
C SER A 5 7.08 0.90 -5.99
N LEU A 6 7.98 1.59 -5.31
CA LEU A 6 7.73 2.19 -4.00
C LEU A 6 8.23 3.63 -3.97
N ARG A 7 7.36 4.53 -3.52
CA ARG A 7 7.59 5.97 -3.45
C ARG A 7 7.34 6.44 -2.02
N PRO A 8 8.39 6.67 -1.21
CA PRO A 8 8.21 7.22 0.13
C PRO A 8 7.50 8.57 0.07
N VAL A 9 6.67 8.85 1.07
CA VAL A 9 6.00 10.14 1.23
C VAL A 9 6.73 10.93 2.31
N PRO A 10 6.96 12.25 2.13
CA PRO A 10 7.59 13.07 3.16
C PRO A 10 6.85 12.98 4.50
N PRO A 11 7.56 13.09 5.63
CA PRO A 11 6.93 13.13 6.95
C PRO A 11 5.93 14.28 7.07
N GLY A 12 4.92 14.13 7.92
CA GLY A 12 3.88 15.16 8.15
C GLY A 12 2.44 14.63 8.16
N GLY A 13 2.25 13.34 7.87
CA GLY A 13 0.97 12.66 8.06
C GLY A 13 1.16 11.16 8.18
N ASN A 14 0.04 10.44 8.33
CA ASN A 14 0.08 8.99 8.57
C ASN A 14 0.48 8.17 7.32
N THR A 15 0.56 8.79 6.15
CA THR A 15 0.93 8.07 4.91
C THR A 15 2.44 8.04 4.78
N VAL A 16 3.03 6.84 4.75
CA VAL A 16 4.49 6.68 4.71
C VAL A 16 5.01 6.39 3.30
N ALA A 17 4.21 5.78 2.45
CA ALA A 17 4.61 5.43 1.08
C ALA A 17 3.39 5.25 0.17
N ARG A 18 3.62 5.45 -1.12
CA ARG A 18 2.76 5.01 -2.20
C ARG A 18 3.47 3.94 -3.03
N PHE A 19 2.73 2.96 -3.53
CA PHE A 19 3.34 1.85 -4.25
C PHE A 19 2.38 1.24 -5.26
N ASP A 20 2.96 0.48 -6.19
CA ASP A 20 2.21 -0.32 -7.16
C ASP A 20 2.39 -1.80 -6.83
N LEU A 21 1.35 -2.60 -7.06
CA LEU A 21 1.31 -4.02 -6.72
C LEU A 21 0.94 -4.83 -7.96
N GLU A 22 1.60 -5.98 -8.13
CA GLU A 22 1.14 -7.08 -8.97
C GLU A 22 0.69 -8.24 -8.07
N THR A 23 -0.54 -8.71 -8.24
CA THR A 23 -1.06 -9.88 -7.54
C THR A 23 -0.56 -11.17 -8.19
N ASP A 24 -0.73 -12.31 -7.51
CA ASP A 24 -0.22 -13.61 -8.01
C ASP A 24 -0.94 -14.09 -9.28
N ASP A 25 -2.15 -13.60 -9.53
CA ASP A 25 -2.95 -13.79 -10.75
C ASP A 25 -2.70 -12.72 -11.83
N GLY A 26 -1.70 -11.86 -11.63
CA GLY A 26 -1.24 -10.90 -12.64
C GLY A 26 -2.02 -9.58 -12.72
N MET A 27 -2.95 -9.31 -11.78
CA MET A 27 -3.60 -8.00 -11.72
C MET A 27 -2.62 -6.94 -11.23
N ARG A 28 -2.62 -5.78 -11.90
CA ARG A 28 -1.79 -4.64 -11.52
C ARG A 28 -2.63 -3.53 -10.92
N ILE A 29 -2.28 -3.14 -9.71
CA ILE A 29 -2.98 -2.13 -8.93
C ILE A 29 -2.01 -1.00 -8.66
N ARG A 30 -2.38 0.20 -9.09
CA ARG A 30 -1.52 1.38 -9.06
C ARG A 30 -1.89 2.30 -7.90
N ASP A 31 -0.89 3.01 -7.40
CA ASP A 31 -1.08 4.10 -6.43
C ASP A 31 -1.77 3.66 -5.13
N LEU A 32 -1.42 2.47 -4.63
CA LEU A 32 -1.78 2.03 -3.29
C LEU A 32 -1.06 2.88 -2.25
N LYS A 33 -1.72 3.09 -1.10
CA LYS A 33 -1.21 3.93 -0.02
C LYS A 33 -0.91 3.09 1.22
N LEU A 34 0.34 3.09 1.69
CA LEU A 34 0.75 2.52 2.98
C LEU A 34 0.64 3.60 4.08
N VAL A 35 -0.03 3.25 5.17
CA VAL A 35 -0.36 4.16 6.27
C VAL A 35 0.07 3.54 7.60
N GLU A 36 0.75 4.35 8.43
CA GLU A 36 0.98 4.06 9.84
C GLU A 36 -0.17 4.64 10.67
N GLY A 37 -1.11 3.79 11.08
CA GLY A 37 -2.21 4.18 11.96
C GLY A 37 -1.95 3.79 13.41
N GLN A 38 -2.79 4.29 14.33
CA GLN A 38 -2.73 3.92 15.75
C GLN A 38 -2.87 2.40 16.00
N GLY A 39 -3.60 1.70 15.12
CA GLY A 39 -3.78 0.24 15.17
C GLY A 39 -2.78 -0.54 14.31
N GLY A 40 -1.69 0.08 13.88
CA GLY A 40 -0.68 -0.52 13.01
C GLY A 40 -0.82 -0.14 11.54
N TRP A 41 -0.09 -0.88 10.70
CA TRP A 41 0.08 -0.62 9.29
C TRP A 41 -1.16 -0.99 8.47
N ARG A 42 -1.60 -0.11 7.57
CA ARG A 42 -2.75 -0.35 6.69
C ARG A 42 -2.45 0.04 5.26
N VAL A 43 -3.10 -0.65 4.33
CA VAL A 43 -3.08 -0.33 2.91
C VAL A 43 -4.46 0.16 2.47
N TYR A 44 -4.47 1.25 1.69
CA TYR A 44 -5.67 1.76 1.05
C TYR A 44 -5.51 1.76 -0.46
N GLY A 45 -6.60 1.41 -1.16
CA GLY A 45 -6.69 1.55 -2.61
C GLY A 45 -6.66 3.02 -3.07
N PRO A 46 -6.32 3.28 -4.34
CA PRO A 46 -6.50 4.59 -4.94
C PRO A 46 -7.95 5.06 -4.83
N LYS A 47 -8.10 6.39 -4.73
CA LYS A 47 -9.41 7.04 -4.69
C LYS A 47 -9.62 7.89 -5.94
N HIS A 48 -10.84 7.88 -6.45
CA HIS A 48 -11.28 8.75 -7.54
C HIS A 48 -12.66 9.34 -7.19
N HIS A 49 -12.82 10.66 -7.33
CA HIS A 49 -14.02 11.39 -6.87
C HIS A 49 -14.48 11.00 -5.46
N GLY A 50 -13.55 10.86 -4.52
CA GLY A 50 -13.83 10.53 -3.11
C GLY A 50 -14.14 9.05 -2.84
N GLN A 51 -14.31 8.22 -3.87
CA GLN A 51 -14.63 6.81 -3.75
C GLN A 51 -13.39 5.93 -3.92
N SER A 52 -13.35 4.80 -3.23
CA SER A 52 -12.30 3.79 -3.41
C SER A 52 -12.51 3.08 -4.74
N ILE A 53 -11.48 3.05 -5.59
CA ILE A 53 -11.54 2.35 -6.89
C ILE A 53 -11.39 0.83 -6.68
N VAL A 54 -10.62 0.44 -5.67
CA VAL A 54 -10.40 -0.96 -5.28
C VAL A 54 -10.43 -1.07 -3.77
N THR A 55 -11.01 -2.15 -3.27
CA THR A 55 -11.01 -2.52 -1.86
C THR A 55 -10.59 -3.97 -1.72
N PHE A 56 -10.05 -4.31 -0.55
CA PHE A 56 -9.56 -5.65 -0.26
C PHE A 56 -10.14 -6.14 1.06
N PRO A 57 -10.34 -7.45 1.23
CA PRO A 57 -10.66 -8.00 2.54
C PRO A 57 -9.49 -7.79 3.51
N PRO A 58 -9.74 -7.69 4.83
CA PRO A 58 -8.71 -7.37 5.83
C PRO A 58 -7.46 -8.28 5.73
N VAL A 59 -7.65 -9.59 5.56
CA VAL A 59 -6.54 -10.54 5.42
C VAL A 59 -5.63 -10.24 4.23
N VAL A 60 -6.16 -9.68 3.14
CA VAL A 60 -5.37 -9.27 1.98
C VAL A 60 -4.66 -7.95 2.27
N VAL A 61 -5.31 -7.00 2.95
CA VAL A 61 -4.69 -5.75 3.41
C VAL A 61 -3.46 -6.03 4.26
N ASP A 62 -3.56 -6.94 5.23
CA ASP A 62 -2.47 -7.28 6.13
C ASP A 62 -1.28 -7.90 5.37
N ARG A 63 -1.57 -8.78 4.40
CA ARG A 63 -0.53 -9.37 3.54
C ARG A 63 0.17 -8.33 2.68
N ILE A 64 -0.57 -7.41 2.06
CA ILE A 64 0.02 -6.34 1.24
C ILE A 64 0.84 -5.39 2.14
N ALA A 65 0.33 -5.03 3.32
CA ALA A 65 1.03 -4.15 4.26
C ALA A 65 2.38 -4.75 4.69
N LEU A 66 2.38 -6.04 5.06
CA LEU A 66 3.60 -6.75 5.44
C LEU A 66 4.65 -6.73 4.31
N GLU A 67 4.21 -6.98 3.07
CA GLU A 67 5.11 -7.00 1.92
C GLU A 67 5.66 -5.60 1.59
N ALA A 68 4.81 -4.57 1.62
CA ALA A 68 5.22 -3.19 1.41
C ALA A 68 6.23 -2.72 2.46
N LEU A 69 6.04 -3.08 3.73
CA LEU A 69 6.95 -2.73 4.82
C LEU A 69 8.35 -3.30 4.66
N ARG A 70 8.46 -4.54 4.14
CA ARG A 70 9.76 -5.15 3.84
C ARG A 70 10.55 -4.27 2.86
N HIS A 71 9.88 -3.72 1.86
CA HIS A 71 10.49 -2.86 0.85
C HIS A 71 10.84 -1.47 1.38
N VAL A 72 9.99 -0.86 2.22
CA VAL A 72 10.30 0.44 2.86
C VAL A 72 11.59 0.34 3.66
N ARG A 73 11.78 -0.74 4.43
CA ARG A 73 12.96 -0.91 5.30
C ARG A 73 14.27 -1.18 4.56
N THR A 74 14.20 -1.62 3.31
CA THR A 74 15.39 -1.86 2.45
C THR A 74 15.77 -0.63 1.63
N ALA A 75 14.86 0.34 1.49
CA ALA A 75 15.08 1.58 0.75
C ALA A 75 15.70 2.72 1.58
N THR A 76 15.94 2.48 2.87
CA THR A 76 16.55 3.40 3.85
C THR A 76 17.95 2.92 4.20
#